data_AF-A0A5N5QGH7-F1
#
_entry.id   AF-A0A5N5QGH7-F1
#
_cell.length_a   1.000
_cell.length_b   1.000
_cell.length_c   1.000
_cell.angle_alpha   90.00
_cell.angle_beta   90.00
_cell.angle_gamma   90.00
#
_symmetry.space_group_name_H-M   'P 1'
#
loop_
_entity.id
_entity.type
_entity.pdbx_description
1 polymer ?
#
loop_
_entity_poly.entity_id
_entity_poly.type
_entity_poly.pdbx_seq_one_letter_code
_entity_poly.pdbx_strand_id
1 'polypeptide(L)'
;MRTTTTAFLLSLTHAILVSPAERCTGSILLLNNIADAIKCTIININSFTVPASKTFQVDVLSGATVNLLGDVTFGVTAWSGPLFMLTGTGVTFNGNGKTFNGQGEQYWDGLGELGSTKPHPMMKWVNLWALLVTSPNLN
;
A
#
# COMPACT_ATOMS: atom_id res chain seq x y z
N MET A 1 -54.72 -2.87 -42.51
CA MET A 1 -54.24 -3.32 -41.18
C MET A 1 -52.72 -3.09 -41.13
N ARG A 2 -52.24 -2.20 -40.27
CA ARG A 2 -50.80 -1.95 -40.07
C ARG A 2 -50.40 -2.61 -38.75
N THR A 3 -49.58 -3.64 -38.81
CA THR A 3 -49.04 -4.37 -37.67
C THR A 3 -47.73 -3.72 -37.23
N THR A 4 -47.72 -3.10 -36.05
CA THR A 4 -46.54 -2.50 -35.45
C THR A 4 -45.80 -3.57 -34.64
N THR A 5 -44.60 -3.94 -35.07
CA THR A 5 -43.75 -4.92 -34.39
C THR A 5 -42.81 -4.18 -33.45
N THR A 6 -42.96 -4.36 -32.15
CA THR A 6 -42.09 -3.76 -31.12
C THR A 6 -40.91 -4.70 -30.83
N ALA A 7 -39.69 -4.23 -31.09
CA ALA A 7 -38.46 -4.95 -30.76
C ALA A 7 -38.09 -4.70 -29.28
N PHE A 8 -37.95 -5.79 -28.52
CA PHE A 8 -37.55 -5.77 -27.11
C PHE A 8 -36.02 -5.86 -27.02
N LEU A 9 -35.37 -4.80 -26.54
CA LEU A 9 -33.91 -4.75 -26.33
C LEU A 9 -33.59 -5.33 -24.95
N LEU A 10 -32.92 -6.49 -24.93
CA LEU A 10 -32.38 -7.11 -23.71
C LEU A 10 -31.07 -6.40 -23.33
N SER A 11 -31.11 -5.55 -22.32
CA SER A 11 -29.93 -4.94 -21.72
C SER A 11 -29.20 -5.96 -20.83
N LEU A 12 -28.00 -6.40 -21.24
CA LEU A 12 -27.09 -7.17 -20.39
C LEU A 12 -26.52 -6.23 -19.30
N THR A 13 -27.09 -6.29 -18.09
CA THR A 13 -26.49 -5.66 -16.91
C THR A 13 -25.33 -6.53 -16.43
N HIS A 14 -24.11 -5.98 -16.48
CA HIS A 14 -22.95 -6.63 -15.87
C HIS A 14 -23.09 -6.53 -14.34
N ALA A 15 -23.34 -7.66 -13.68
CA ALA A 15 -23.25 -7.71 -12.23
C ALA A 15 -21.79 -7.55 -11.82
N ILE A 16 -21.47 -6.44 -11.16
CA ILE A 16 -20.18 -6.25 -10.49
C ILE A 16 -20.17 -7.20 -9.30
N LEU A 17 -19.40 -8.29 -9.38
CA LEU A 17 -19.13 -9.15 -8.23
C LEU A 17 -18.21 -8.37 -7.26
N VAL A 18 -18.82 -7.60 -6.37
CA VAL A 18 -18.11 -7.10 -5.18
C VAL A 18 -18.02 -8.29 -4.22
N SER A 19 -16.89 -9.00 -4.26
CA SER A 19 -16.58 -10.00 -3.24
C SER A 19 -16.63 -9.32 -1.88
N PRO A 20 -17.34 -9.89 -0.87
CA PRO A 20 -17.28 -9.36 0.48
C PRO A 20 -15.82 -9.33 0.91
N ALA A 21 -15.37 -8.21 1.48
CA ALA A 21 -14.04 -8.09 2.06
C ALA A 21 -13.79 -9.32 2.94
N GLU A 22 -12.83 -10.15 2.52
CA GLU A 22 -12.60 -11.41 3.20
C GLU A 22 -12.03 -11.08 4.58
N ARG A 23 -12.68 -11.55 5.64
CA ARG A 23 -12.18 -11.43 7.01
C ARG A 23 -11.03 -12.43 7.20
N CYS A 24 -9.94 -12.18 6.48
CA CYS A 24 -8.70 -12.93 6.53
C CYS A 24 -7.55 -12.04 7.01
N THR A 25 -6.42 -12.67 7.28
CA THR A 25 -5.14 -12.02 7.58
C THR A 25 -4.14 -12.33 6.48
N GLY A 26 -3.74 -11.30 5.74
CA GLY A 26 -2.69 -11.37 4.74
C GLY A 26 -1.31 -11.20 5.38
N SER A 27 -0.29 -11.92 4.90
CA SER A 27 1.09 -11.77 5.36
C SER A 27 2.01 -11.41 4.22
N ILE A 28 2.82 -10.37 4.41
CA ILE A 28 3.83 -9.91 3.47
C ILE A 28 5.20 -10.28 4.02
N LEU A 29 5.91 -11.18 3.34
CA LEU A 29 7.32 -11.54 3.61
C LEU A 29 8.24 -11.11 2.47
N LEU A 30 7.67 -10.77 1.30
CA LEU A 30 8.33 -10.18 0.15
C LEU A 30 7.28 -9.56 -0.78
N LEU A 31 7.72 -8.84 -1.82
CA LEU A 31 6.82 -8.09 -2.71
C LEU A 31 5.78 -8.96 -3.44
N ASN A 32 6.04 -10.24 -3.70
CA ASN A 32 5.08 -11.09 -4.42
C ASN A 32 3.86 -11.47 -3.56
N ASN A 33 3.91 -11.33 -2.23
CA ASN A 33 2.79 -11.65 -1.35
C ASN A 33 1.73 -10.54 -1.32
N ILE A 34 2.05 -9.35 -1.85
CA ILE A 34 1.18 -8.17 -1.76
C ILE A 34 -0.18 -8.45 -2.41
N ALA A 35 -0.19 -9.03 -3.60
CA ALA A 35 -1.42 -9.26 -4.38
C ALA A 35 -2.45 -10.11 -3.63
N ASP A 36 -2.00 -11.03 -2.79
CA ASP A 36 -2.88 -11.86 -1.96
C ASP A 36 -3.20 -11.19 -0.62
N ALA A 37 -2.21 -10.53 -0.01
CA ALA A 37 -2.40 -9.88 1.29
C ALA A 37 -3.40 -8.71 1.24
N ILE A 38 -3.42 -7.93 0.16
CA ILE A 38 -4.33 -6.78 0.02
C ILE A 38 -5.81 -7.15 -0.12
N LYS A 39 -6.12 -8.42 -0.35
CA LYS A 39 -7.50 -8.94 -0.38
C LYS A 39 -8.08 -9.10 1.04
N CYS A 40 -7.23 -9.05 2.07
CA CYS A 40 -7.60 -9.21 3.46
C CYS A 40 -7.88 -7.89 4.17
N THR A 41 -8.64 -7.96 5.25
CA THR A 41 -8.94 -6.81 6.13
C THR A 41 -7.87 -6.58 7.20
N ILE A 42 -7.04 -7.59 7.48
CA ILE A 42 -5.84 -7.47 8.31
C ILE A 42 -4.61 -7.81 7.46
N ILE A 43 -3.59 -6.95 7.51
CA ILE A 43 -2.34 -7.13 6.77
C ILE A 43 -1.18 -7.10 7.76
N ASN A 44 -0.37 -8.14 7.78
CA ASN A 44 0.85 -8.23 8.57
C ASN A 44 2.08 -8.09 7.66
N ILE A 45 2.89 -7.07 7.90
CA ILE A 45 4.15 -6.82 7.19
C ILE A 45 5.28 -7.37 8.05
N ASN A 46 5.95 -8.43 7.61
CA ASN A 46 7.08 -9.03 8.31
C ASN A 46 8.40 -8.37 7.90
N SER A 47 9.51 -8.81 8.49
CA SER A 47 10.84 -8.31 8.11
C SER A 47 11.20 -8.76 6.69
N PHE A 48 11.56 -7.82 5.81
CA PHE A 48 12.11 -8.15 4.50
C PHE A 48 12.88 -6.98 3.89
N THR A 49 13.64 -7.27 2.83
CA THR A 49 14.31 -6.24 2.04
C THR A 49 13.56 -5.99 0.73
N VAL A 50 13.19 -4.74 0.50
CA VAL A 50 12.63 -4.27 -0.77
C VAL A 50 13.79 -4.09 -1.76
N PRO A 51 13.76 -4.70 -2.95
CA PRO A 51 14.80 -4.51 -3.96
C PRO A 51 14.97 -3.03 -4.35
N ALA A 52 16.18 -2.68 -4.78
CA ALA A 52 16.49 -1.33 -5.26
C ALA A 52 15.59 -0.91 -6.45
N SER A 53 15.25 0.37 -6.54
CA SER A 53 14.39 0.96 -7.59
C SER A 53 12.98 0.34 -7.65
N LYS A 54 12.46 -0.14 -6.51
CA LYS A 54 11.09 -0.63 -6.38
C LYS A 54 10.36 0.13 -5.28
N THR A 55 9.10 0.47 -5.55
CA THR A 55 8.18 0.95 -4.52
C THR A 55 7.54 -0.25 -3.84
N PHE A 56 7.58 -0.29 -2.51
CA PHE A 56 6.70 -1.15 -1.72
C PHE A 56 5.32 -0.49 -1.65
N GLN A 57 4.43 -0.88 -2.57
CA GLN A 57 3.08 -0.36 -2.65
C GLN A 57 2.09 -1.34 -2.03
N VAL A 58 1.23 -0.86 -1.14
CA VAL A 58 0.16 -1.63 -0.52
C VAL A 58 -1.14 -0.84 -0.70
N ASP A 59 -2.10 -1.42 -1.42
CA ASP A 59 -3.40 -0.81 -1.66
C ASP A 59 -4.46 -1.60 -0.88
N VAL A 60 -4.81 -1.13 0.31
CA VAL A 60 -5.66 -1.89 1.25
C VAL A 60 -7.14 -1.58 1.08
N LEU A 61 -7.97 -2.55 1.50
CA LEU A 61 -9.41 -2.35 1.61
C LEU A 61 -9.77 -1.24 2.61
N SER A 62 -10.95 -0.65 2.43
CA SER A 62 -11.45 0.35 3.38
C SER A 62 -11.63 -0.25 4.77
N GLY A 63 -11.19 0.46 5.81
CA GLY A 63 -11.25 -0.01 7.20
C GLY A 63 -10.19 -1.05 7.57
N ALA A 64 -9.23 -1.35 6.69
CA ALA A 64 -8.23 -2.36 6.96
C ALA A 64 -7.29 -1.98 8.12
N THR A 65 -6.75 -3.00 8.79
CA THR A 65 -5.69 -2.86 9.79
C THR A 65 -4.38 -3.38 9.22
N VAL A 66 -3.33 -2.55 9.26
CA VAL A 66 -1.97 -2.89 8.84
C VAL A 66 -1.08 -2.94 10.07
N ASN A 67 -0.39 -4.07 10.28
CA ASN A 67 0.56 -4.26 11.37
C ASN A 67 1.97 -4.42 10.80
N LEU A 68 2.89 -3.57 11.24
CA LEU A 68 4.31 -3.76 10.96
C LEU A 68 4.89 -4.69 12.04
N LEU A 69 5.19 -5.95 11.69
CA LEU A 69 5.69 -6.97 12.62
C LEU A 69 7.22 -7.14 12.55
N GLY A 70 7.84 -6.62 11.50
CA GLY A 70 9.29 -6.65 11.31
C GLY A 70 9.83 -5.41 10.61
N ASP A 71 11.15 -5.27 10.63
CA ASP A 71 11.83 -4.14 9.99
C ASP A 71 11.91 -4.33 8.47
N VAL A 72 11.61 -3.28 7.73
CA VAL A 72 11.66 -3.28 6.26
C VAL A 72 12.81 -2.42 5.80
N THR A 73 13.75 -3.01 5.06
CA THR A 73 14.93 -2.29 4.53
C THR A 73 14.78 -2.09 3.02
N PHE A 74 15.15 -0.92 2.50
CA PHE A 74 15.10 -0.65 1.06
C PHE A 74 16.49 -0.70 0.44
N GLY A 75 16.63 -1.39 -0.69
CA GLY A 75 17.87 -1.45 -1.46
C GLY A 75 18.32 -0.07 -1.94
N VAL A 76 19.64 0.14 -1.96
CA VAL A 76 20.25 1.43 -2.27
C VAL A 76 20.33 1.66 -3.78
N THR A 77 19.75 2.75 -4.26
CA THR A 77 19.91 3.26 -5.62
C THR A 77 19.32 4.66 -5.74
N ALA A 78 19.89 5.49 -6.59
CA ALA A 78 19.41 6.83 -6.85
C ALA A 78 18.23 6.80 -7.84
N TRP A 79 17.05 7.21 -7.41
CA TRP A 79 15.83 7.32 -8.23
C TRP A 79 14.83 8.26 -7.54
N SER A 80 13.69 8.54 -8.19
CA SER A 80 12.71 9.50 -7.67
C SER A 80 11.99 9.01 -6.41
N GLY A 81 11.75 7.70 -6.23
CA GLY A 81 10.82 7.19 -5.23
C GLY A 81 9.34 7.34 -5.67
N PRO A 82 8.37 7.16 -4.75
CA PRO A 82 8.54 6.92 -3.31
C PRO A 82 9.00 5.49 -2.98
N LEU A 83 9.51 5.28 -1.76
CA LEU A 83 9.95 3.96 -1.28
C LEU A 83 8.77 3.13 -0.79
N PHE A 84 7.98 3.67 0.13
CA PHE A 84 6.73 3.05 0.60
C PHE A 84 5.52 3.86 0.18
N MET A 85 4.47 3.19 -0.29
CA MET A 85 3.19 3.81 -0.58
C MET A 85 2.06 2.97 -0.01
N LEU A 86 1.26 3.57 0.88
CA LEU A 86 0.02 2.97 1.36
C LEU A 86 -1.17 3.78 0.84
N THR A 87 -2.07 3.09 0.14
CA THR A 87 -3.35 3.63 -0.32
C THR A 87 -4.48 2.95 0.42
N GLY A 88 -5.44 3.71 0.91
CA GLY A 88 -6.64 3.15 1.53
C GLY A 88 -7.46 4.21 2.24
N THR A 89 -8.65 3.84 2.70
CA THR A 89 -9.59 4.70 3.40
C THR A 89 -9.90 4.12 4.78
N GLY A 90 -9.93 4.92 5.84
CA GLY A 90 -10.23 4.42 7.18
C GLY A 90 -9.19 3.44 7.72
N VAL A 91 -7.93 3.58 7.31
CA VAL A 91 -6.89 2.60 7.62
C VAL A 91 -6.36 2.80 9.04
N THR A 92 -6.20 1.69 9.77
CA THR A 92 -5.44 1.67 11.03
C THR A 92 -4.05 1.11 10.75
N PHE A 93 -3.01 1.90 10.99
CA PHE A 93 -1.62 1.48 10.82
C PHE A 93 -0.92 1.37 12.18
N ASN A 94 -0.52 0.17 12.55
CA ASN A 94 0.16 -0.15 13.79
C ASN A 94 1.65 -0.36 13.50
N GLY A 95 2.49 0.59 13.90
CA GLY A 95 3.94 0.51 13.65
C GLY A 95 4.69 -0.49 14.52
N ASN A 96 4.12 -0.89 15.67
CA ASN A 96 4.67 -1.84 16.65
C ASN A 96 6.17 -1.64 17.00
N GLY A 97 6.65 -0.39 16.97
CA GLY A 97 8.05 -0.07 17.24
C GLY A 97 9.04 -0.60 16.20
N LYS A 98 8.58 -0.91 15.00
CA LYS A 98 9.40 -1.38 13.86
C LYS A 98 9.71 -0.23 12.91
N THR A 99 10.71 -0.45 12.06
CA THR A 99 11.32 0.60 11.25
C THR A 99 11.23 0.31 9.75
N PHE A 100 10.98 1.37 8.97
CA PHE A 100 11.29 1.41 7.55
C PHE A 100 12.67 2.05 7.35
N ASN A 101 13.67 1.24 7.04
CA ASN A 101 15.05 1.69 6.85
C ASN A 101 15.34 1.95 5.36
N GLY A 102 15.37 3.22 4.97
CA GLY A 102 15.73 3.62 3.61
C GLY A 102 17.23 3.83 3.35
N GLN A 103 18.09 3.59 4.34
CA GLN A 103 19.56 3.73 4.23
C GLN A 103 19.99 5.13 3.77
N GLY A 104 19.46 6.17 4.44
CA GLY A 104 19.65 7.58 4.08
C GLY A 104 21.12 8.00 4.00
N GLU A 105 21.95 7.44 4.87
CA GLU A 105 23.39 7.67 4.96
C GLU A 105 24.15 7.34 3.66
N GLN A 106 23.60 6.48 2.81
CA GLN A 106 24.17 6.13 1.51
C GLN A 106 23.92 7.20 0.44
N TYR A 107 23.01 8.15 0.70
CA TYR A 107 22.63 9.21 -0.24
C TYR A 107 23.08 10.59 0.21
N TRP A 108 23.26 10.81 1.51
CA TRP A 108 23.54 12.14 2.07
C TRP A 108 24.92 12.66 1.66
N ASP A 109 24.91 13.75 0.91
CA ASP A 109 26.09 14.46 0.40
C ASP A 109 26.22 15.89 0.99
N GLY A 110 25.37 16.23 1.96
CA GLY A 110 25.32 17.56 2.56
C GLY A 110 24.63 18.64 1.70
N LEU A 111 24.10 18.29 0.52
CA LEU A 111 23.52 19.26 -0.43
C LEU A 111 22.00 19.18 -0.57
N GLY A 112 21.35 18.28 0.18
CA GLY A 112 19.89 18.11 0.12
C GLY A 112 19.42 17.74 -1.30
N GLU A 113 18.37 18.40 -1.80
CA GLU A 113 17.80 18.16 -3.13
C GLU A 113 18.63 18.76 -4.28
N LEU A 114 19.59 19.65 -3.98
CA LEU A 114 20.46 20.27 -5.00
C LEU A 114 21.66 19.40 -5.38
N GLY A 115 21.89 18.30 -4.64
CA GLY A 115 22.98 17.36 -4.86
C GLY A 115 22.58 16.12 -5.65
N SER A 116 23.17 14.99 -5.28
CA SER A 116 22.89 13.66 -5.82
C SER A 116 21.42 13.31 -5.64
N THR A 117 20.82 12.60 -6.61
CA THR A 117 19.42 12.15 -6.54
C THR A 117 19.20 11.25 -5.32
N LYS A 118 18.20 11.61 -4.51
CA LYS A 118 17.81 10.90 -3.28
C LYS A 118 16.35 10.47 -3.44
N PRO A 119 16.00 9.20 -3.19
CA PRO A 119 14.60 8.76 -3.28
C PRO A 119 13.70 9.51 -2.30
N HIS A 120 12.67 10.20 -2.79
CA HIS A 120 11.78 11.03 -1.98
C HIS A 120 10.33 11.08 -2.55
N PRO A 121 9.29 11.09 -1.70
CA PRO A 121 9.35 10.92 -0.24
C PRO A 121 9.66 9.47 0.15
N MET A 122 10.17 9.28 1.37
CA MET A 122 10.33 7.94 1.98
C MET A 122 8.97 7.21 2.02
N MET A 123 7.95 7.89 2.53
CA MET A 123 6.64 7.32 2.77
C MET A 123 5.57 8.21 2.16
N LYS A 124 4.67 7.61 1.38
CA LYS A 124 3.54 8.29 0.75
C LYS A 124 2.23 7.65 1.18
N TRP A 125 1.30 8.50 1.59
CA TRP A 125 0.00 8.16 2.11
C TRP A 125 -1.07 8.70 1.16
N VAL A 126 -1.99 7.88 0.65
CA VAL A 126 -2.97 8.27 -0.38
C VAL A 126 -4.40 7.90 0.01
N ASN A 127 -5.35 8.82 -0.21
CA ASN A 127 -6.80 8.67 0.02
C ASN A 127 -7.24 8.44 1.48
N LEU A 128 -6.52 9.05 2.41
CA LEU A 128 -6.66 8.83 3.86
C LEU A 128 -7.46 9.92 4.57
N TRP A 129 -8.76 10.02 4.29
CA TRP A 129 -9.64 10.92 5.04
C TRP A 129 -9.91 10.47 6.50
N ALA A 130 -9.40 9.30 6.89
CA ALA A 130 -9.25 8.85 8.27
C ALA A 130 -8.08 7.84 8.36
N LEU A 131 -6.86 8.30 8.60
CA LEU A 131 -5.72 7.46 8.99
C LEU A 131 -5.56 7.50 10.50
N LEU A 132 -5.56 6.33 11.14
CA LEU A 132 -5.13 6.21 12.54
C LEU A 132 -3.77 5.53 12.57
N VAL A 133 -2.71 6.29 12.85
CA VAL A 133 -1.38 5.72 13.15
C VAL A 133 -1.28 5.53 14.65
N THR A 134 -1.10 4.29 15.10
CA THR A 134 -0.85 4.01 16.53
C THR A 134 0.64 3.81 16.76
N SER A 135 1.19 4.53 17.73
CA SER A 135 2.55 4.31 18.24
C SER A 135 2.44 3.86 19.70
N PRO A 136 2.89 2.65 20.06
CA PRO A 136 2.84 2.17 21.44
C PRO A 136 3.82 2.91 22.38
N ASN A 137 4.66 3.82 21.88
CA ASN A 137 5.71 4.50 22.65
C ASN A 137 5.62 6.04 22.57
N LEU A 138 4.42 6.61 22.73
CA LEU A 138 4.27 8.03 23.08
C LEU A 138 4.11 8.16 24.60
N ASN A 139 5.20 7.92 25.33
CA ASN A 139 5.40 8.40 26.70
C ASN A 139 6.61 9.32 26.72
#